data_AF-A0A832ZMS1-F1
#
_entry.id   AF-A0A832ZMS1-F1
#
_cell.length_a   1.000
_cell.length_b   1.000
_cell.length_c   1.000
_cell.angle_alpha   90.00
_cell.angle_beta   90.00
_cell.angle_gamma   90.00
#
_symmetry.space_group_name_H-M   'P 1'
#
loop_
_entity.id
_entity.type
_entity.pdbx_description
1 polymer ?
#
loop_
_entity_poly.entity_id
_entity_poly.type
_entity_poly.pdbx_seq_one_letter_code
_entity_poly.pdbx_strand_id
1 'polypeptide(L)'
;MVIDGSELAVLGGVLALAGGLCGSSIGIGYAASAGTAVLAEDPKQFRNVLVLASLPMTQTFYGLITMMMILLNYAPIAIGNPPLGLKILGAGIMVMFAEFFSAT
;
A
#
# COMPACT_ATOMS: atom_id res chain seq x y z
N MET A 1 -10.34 1.45 -29.77
CA MET A 1 -9.33 1.15 -28.75
C MET A 1 -9.99 0.23 -27.75
N VAL A 2 -9.61 -1.05 -27.71
CA VAL A 2 -10.15 -2.02 -26.74
C VAL A 2 -9.16 -2.04 -25.59
N ILE A 3 -9.63 -1.79 -24.36
CA ILE A 3 -8.78 -1.86 -23.15
C ILE A 3 -8.25 -3.29 -23.05
N ASP A 4 -6.93 -3.42 -22.95
CA ASP A 4 -6.29 -4.72 -22.87
C ASP A 4 -6.30 -5.25 -21.41
N GLY A 5 -6.26 -6.58 -21.26
CA GLY A 5 -6.22 -7.19 -19.94
C GLY A 5 -4.96 -6.82 -19.13
N SER A 6 -3.83 -6.57 -19.81
CA SER A 6 -2.59 -6.13 -19.16
C SER A 6 -2.73 -4.74 -18.52
N GLU A 7 -3.42 -3.80 -19.16
CA GLU A 7 -3.65 -2.45 -18.65
C GLU A 7 -4.50 -2.48 -17.36
N LEU A 8 -5.56 -3.30 -17.34
CA LEU A 8 -6.41 -3.51 -16.16
C LEU A 8 -5.64 -4.17 -15.02
N ALA A 9 -4.78 -5.15 -15.32
CA ALA A 9 -3.94 -5.78 -14.33
C ALA A 9 -2.99 -4.77 -13.68
N VAL A 10 -2.29 -3.96 -14.48
CA VAL A 10 -1.38 -2.91 -13.99
C VAL A 10 -2.12 -1.90 -13.11
N LEU A 11 -3.32 -1.48 -13.50
CA LEU A 11 -4.15 -0.59 -12.66
C LEU A 11 -4.43 -1.21 -11.28
N GLY A 12 -4.72 -2.51 -11.22
CA GLY A 12 -4.87 -3.24 -9.94
C GLY A 12 -3.62 -3.16 -9.06
N GLY A 13 -2.44 -3.37 -9.64
CA GLY A 13 -1.17 -3.25 -8.92
C GLY A 13 -0.93 -1.84 -8.39
N VAL A 14 -1.21 -0.81 -9.20
CA VAL A 14 -1.06 0.60 -8.80
C VAL A 14 -1.98 0.94 -7.64
N LEU A 15 -3.24 0.50 -7.68
CA LEU A 15 -4.19 0.73 -6.60
C LEU A 15 -3.75 0.05 -5.30
N ALA A 16 -3.23 -1.18 -5.37
CA ALA A 16 -2.70 -1.87 -4.20
C ALA A 16 -1.59 -1.07 -3.50
N LEU A 17 -0.62 -0.54 -4.27
CA LEU A 17 0.43 0.32 -3.71
C LEU A 17 -0.12 1.66 -3.18
N ALA A 18 -1.06 2.27 -3.90
CA ALA A 18 -1.66 3.54 -3.49
C ALA A 18 -2.34 3.43 -2.12
N GLY A 19 -3.06 2.33 -1.86
CA GLY A 19 -3.67 2.05 -0.57
C GLY A 19 -2.65 2.01 0.57
N GLY A 20 -1.56 1.25 0.38
CA GLY A 20 -0.48 1.15 1.37
C GLY A 20 0.25 2.47 1.60
N LEU A 21 0.52 3.27 0.56
CA LEU A 21 1.15 4.58 0.69
C LEU A 21 0.29 5.55 1.48
N CYS A 22 -0.99 5.66 1.14
CA CYS A 22 -1.92 6.54 1.83
C CYS A 22 -2.12 6.11 3.28
N GLY A 23 -2.36 4.82 3.51
CA GLY A 23 -2.58 4.27 4.85
C GLY A 23 -1.36 4.48 5.75
N SER A 24 -0.18 4.04 5.31
CA SER A 24 1.06 4.18 6.10
C SER A 24 1.36 5.65 6.43
N SER A 25 1.19 6.57 5.48
CA SER A 25 1.46 7.99 5.71
C SER A 25 0.58 8.58 6.82
N ILE A 26 -0.70 8.21 6.86
CA ILE A 26 -1.64 8.65 7.88
C ILE A 26 -1.29 8.03 9.24
N GLY A 27 -1.06 6.71 9.29
CA GLY A 27 -0.67 6.02 10.53
C GLY A 27 0.62 6.55 11.14
N ILE A 28 1.63 6.82 10.30
CA ILE A 28 2.89 7.47 10.72
C ILE A 28 2.57 8.85 11.32
N GLY A 29 1.71 9.64 10.68
CA GLY A 29 1.28 10.95 11.17
C GLY A 29 0.62 10.90 12.54
N TYR A 30 -0.27 9.92 12.78
CA TYR A 30 -0.91 9.73 14.08
C TYR A 30 0.07 9.30 15.18
N ALA A 31 0.89 8.28 14.91
CA ALA A 31 1.86 7.77 15.87
C ALA A 31 2.95 8.81 16.21
N ALA A 32 3.44 9.54 15.21
CA ALA A 32 4.40 10.63 15.42
C ALA A 32 3.78 11.75 16.25
N SER A 33 2.54 12.16 15.94
CA SER A 33 1.83 13.22 16.67
C SER A 33 1.62 12.85 18.13
N ALA A 34 1.20 11.61 18.43
CA ALA A 34 1.10 11.10 19.80
C ALA A 34 2.46 11.09 20.52
N GLY A 35 3.54 10.75 19.80
CA GLY A 35 4.90 10.75 20.35
C GLY A 35 5.46 12.14 20.66
N THR A 36 4.94 13.22 20.05
CA THR A 36 5.42 14.58 20.33
C THR A 36 5.17 15.01 21.77
N ALA A 37 4.05 14.60 22.38
CA ALA A 37 3.75 14.88 23.78
C ALA A 37 4.75 14.17 24.73
N VAL A 38 5.12 12.93 24.41
CA VAL A 38 6.13 12.18 25.16
C VAL A 38 7.49 12.85 25.06
N LEU A 39 7.85 13.35 23.88
CA LEU A 39 9.10 14.06 23.64
C LEU A 39 9.18 15.42 24.36
N ALA A 40 8.06 16.08 24.60
CA ALA A 40 8.01 17.32 25.37
C ALA A 40 8.36 17.08 26.85
N GLU A 41 7.96 15.93 27.41
CA GLU A 41 8.26 15.53 28.79
C GLU A 41 9.65 14.86 28.93
N ASP A 42 10.00 13.94 28.02
CA ASP A 42 11.28 13.23 28.03
C ASP A 42 11.89 13.14 26.61
N PRO A 43 12.76 14.09 26.23
CA PRO A 43 13.45 14.10 24.93
C PRO A 43 14.30 12.85 24.66
N LYS A 44 14.69 12.09 25.69
CA LYS A 44 15.49 10.87 25.51
C LYS A 44 14.69 9.73 24.85
N GLN A 45 13.36 9.84 24.81
CA GLN A 45 12.48 8.84 24.18
C GLN A 45 12.41 8.94 22.65
N PHE A 46 13.13 9.88 22.02
CA PHE A 46 13.07 10.09 20.57
C PHE A 46 13.21 8.80 19.75
N ARG A 47 14.17 7.94 20.09
CA ARG A 47 14.36 6.66 19.39
C ARG A 47 13.12 5.76 19.49
N ASN A 48 12.50 5.69 20.65
CA ASN A 48 11.32 4.84 20.87
C ASN A 48 10.12 5.38 20.11
N VAL A 49 9.90 6.70 20.14
CA VAL A 49 8.86 7.37 19.35
C VAL A 49 9.06 7.12 17.85
N LEU A 50 10.30 7.27 17.36
CA LEU A 50 10.61 7.04 15.94
C LEU A 50 10.34 5.58 15.52
N VAL A 51 10.70 4.60 16.35
CA VAL A 51 10.45 3.19 16.07
C VAL A 51 8.95 2.87 16.08
N LEU A 52 8.20 3.40 17.04
CA LEU A 52 6.75 3.21 17.09
C LEU A 52 6.05 3.88 15.91
N ALA A 53 6.49 5.08 15.54
CA ALA A 53 5.95 5.81 14.39
C ALA A 53 6.25 5.15 13.04
N SER A 54 7.28 4.31 12.94
CA SER A 54 7.59 3.58 11.71
C SER A 54 6.85 2.25 11.55
N LEU A 55 6.18 1.74 12.60
CA LEU A 55 5.43 0.47 12.53
C LEU A 55 4.36 0.42 11.42
N PRO A 56 3.61 1.51 11.12
CA PRO A 56 2.62 1.50 10.04
C PRO A 56 3.22 1.39 8.62
N MET A 57 4.53 1.55 8.45
CA MET A 57 5.21 1.56 7.14
C MET A 57 5.14 0.20 6.41
N THR A 58 4.87 -0.89 7.13
CA THR A 58 4.80 -2.25 6.54
C THR A 58 3.73 -2.36 5.46
N GLN A 59 2.62 -1.63 5.56
CA GLN A 59 1.52 -1.69 4.60
C GLN A 59 1.92 -1.15 3.22
N THR A 60 2.78 -0.13 3.17
CA THR A 60 3.40 0.31 1.91
C THR A 60 4.23 -0.80 1.27
N PHE A 61 4.98 -1.59 2.05
CA PHE A 61 5.76 -2.70 1.53
C PHE A 61 4.90 -3.84 1.00
N TYR A 62 3.80 -4.19 1.67
CA TYR A 62 2.87 -5.21 1.18
C TYR A 62 2.15 -4.78 -0.11
N GLY A 63 1.73 -3.51 -0.19
CA GLY A 63 1.23 -2.90 -1.43
C GLY A 63 2.25 -2.93 -2.56
N LEU A 64 3.53 -2.60 -2.27
CA LEU A 64 4.62 -2.63 -3.25
C LEU A 64 4.90 -4.05 -3.75
N ILE A 65 5.00 -5.03 -2.85
CA ILE A 65 5.22 -6.44 -3.22
C ILE A 65 4.08 -6.93 -4.10
N THR A 66 2.84 -6.59 -3.75
CA THR A 66 1.66 -6.95 -4.55
C THR A 66 1.72 -6.33 -5.95
N MET A 67 2.05 -5.04 -6.05
CA MET A 67 2.22 -4.35 -7.32
C MET A 67 3.31 -5.01 -8.18
N MET A 68 4.45 -5.33 -7.59
CA MET A 68 5.56 -6.00 -8.27
C MET A 68 5.17 -7.41 -8.73
N MET A 69 4.45 -8.17 -7.90
CA MET A 69 3.92 -9.48 -8.29
C MET A 69 3.00 -9.35 -9.50
N ILE A 70 2.08 -8.38 -9.48
CA ILE A 70 1.15 -8.12 -10.58
C ILE A 70 1.89 -7.73 -11.86
N LEU A 71 2.82 -6.77 -11.79
CA LEU A 71 3.60 -6.31 -12.94
C LEU A 71 4.44 -7.42 -13.57
N LEU A 72 5.15 -8.19 -12.75
CA LEU A 72 6.13 -9.17 -13.24
C LEU A 72 5.51 -10.50 -13.65
N ASN A 73 4.42 -10.92 -13.00
CA ASN A 73 3.87 -12.27 -13.19
C ASN A 73 2.47 -12.28 -13.81
N TYR A 74 1.62 -11.29 -13.51
CA TYR A 74 0.20 -11.34 -13.89
C TYR A 74 -0.16 -10.43 -15.07
N ALA A 75 0.50 -9.28 -15.23
CA ALA A 75 0.28 -8.40 -16.38
C ALA A 75 0.66 -9.05 -17.71
N PRO A 76 1.78 -9.81 -17.85
CA PRO A 76 2.14 -10.45 -19.11
C PRO A 76 1.15 -11.54 -19.55
N ILE A 77 0.60 -12.29 -18.60
CA ILE A 77 -0.37 -13.36 -18.88
C ILE A 77 -1.79 -12.83 -19.18
N ALA A 78 -2.05 -11.55 -18.89
CA ALA A 78 -3.33 -10.91 -19.14
C ALA A 78 -3.41 -10.25 -20.52
N ILE A 79 -2.33 -10.26 -21.32
CA ILE A 79 -2.31 -9.71 -22.68
C ILE A 79 -3.36 -10.40 -23.55
N GLY A 80 -4.24 -9.63 -24.17
CA GLY A 80 -5.34 -10.12 -25.00
C GLY A 80 -6.48 -10.78 -24.20
N ASN A 81 -6.44 -10.75 -22.86
CA ASN A 81 -7.43 -11.38 -21.98
C ASN A 81 -8.05 -10.38 -20.97
N PRO A 82 -8.98 -9.50 -21.42
CA PRO A 82 -9.65 -8.54 -20.54
C PRO A 82 -10.36 -9.15 -19.32
N PRO A 83 -11.06 -10.30 -19.42
CA PRO A 83 -11.66 -10.94 -18.24
C PRO A 83 -10.66 -11.30 -17.14
N LEU A 84 -9.45 -11.73 -17.50
CA LEU A 84 -8.38 -11.99 -16.53
C LEU A 84 -7.88 -10.68 -15.91
N GLY A 85 -7.65 -9.65 -16.73
CA GLY A 85 -7.25 -8.32 -16.28
C GLY A 85 -8.21 -7.73 -15.25
N LEU A 86 -9.52 -7.87 -15.47
CA LEU A 86 -10.56 -7.39 -14.54
C LEU A 86 -10.53 -8.12 -13.18
N LYS A 87 -10.22 -9.42 -13.17
CA LYS A 87 -10.05 -10.18 -11.91
C LYS A 87 -8.84 -9.69 -11.12
N ILE A 88 -7.74 -9.42 -11.82
CA ILE A 88 -6.50 -8.88 -11.20
C ILE A 88 -6.76 -7.47 -10.66
N LEU A 89 -7.49 -6.63 -11.41
CA LEU A 89 -7.94 -5.31 -10.93
C LEU A 89 -8.75 -5.42 -9.64
N GLY A 90 -9.71 -6.34 -9.59
CA GLY A 90 -10.52 -6.59 -8.39
C GLY A 90 -9.68 -7.02 -7.18
N ALA A 91 -8.68 -7.87 -7.39
CA ALA A 91 -7.73 -8.23 -6.34
C ALA A 91 -6.91 -7.01 -5.86
N GLY A 92 -6.46 -6.16 -6.79
CA GLY A 92 -5.75 -4.93 -6.47
C GLY A 92 -6.57 -3.93 -5.65
N ILE A 93 -7.86 -3.77 -5.96
CA ILE A 93 -8.79 -2.92 -5.18
C ILE A 93 -8.99 -3.48 -3.77
N MET A 94 -9.13 -4.80 -3.63
CA MET A 94 -9.26 -5.44 -2.31
C MET A 94 -8.00 -5.18 -1.46
N VAL A 95 -6.81 -5.33 -2.05
CA VAL A 95 -5.55 -5.02 -1.36
C VAL A 95 -5.46 -3.53 -1.03
N MET A 96 -5.83 -2.62 -1.94
CA MET A 96 -5.84 -1.18 -1.68
C MET A 96 -6.59 -0.85 -0.38
N PHE A 97 -7.81 -1.36 -0.21
CA PHE A 97 -8.59 -1.11 0.99
C PHE A 97 -8.01 -1.81 2.22
N ALA A 98 -7.53 -3.04 2.07
CA ALA A 98 -6.90 -3.76 3.17
C ALA A 98 -5.71 -2.97 3.74
N GLU A 99 -4.77 -2.56 2.87
CA GLU A 99 -3.56 -1.81 3.24
C GLU A 99 -3.87 -0.39 3.73
N PHE A 100 -4.92 0.26 3.20
CA PHE A 100 -5.32 1.59 3.64
C PHE A 100 -5.87 1.57 5.08
N PHE A 101 -6.80 0.66 5.37
CA PHE A 101 -7.48 0.59 6.66
C PHE A 101 -6.65 -0.09 7.76
N SER A 102 -5.74 -1.01 7.41
CA SER A 102 -4.88 -1.66 8.40
C SER A 102 -3.75 -0.76 8.90
N ALA A 103 -3.34 0.21 8.09
CA ALA A 103 -2.25 1.13 8.40
C ALA A 103 -2.67 2.37 9.21
N THR A 104 -3.95 2.72 9.15
CA THR A 104 -4.53 3.94 9.74
C THR A 104 -4.93 3.71 11.19
#